data_AF-A0A7W3TPU1-F1
#
_entry.id   AF-A0A7W3TPU1-F1
#
_cell.length_a   1.000
_cell.length_b   1.000
_cell.length_c   1.000
_cell.angle_alpha   90.00
_cell.angle_beta   90.00
_cell.angle_gamma   90.00
#
_symmetry.space_group_name_H-M   'P 1'
#
loop_
_entity.id
_entity.type
_entity.pdbx_description
1 polymer ?
#
loop_
_entity_poly.entity_id
_entity_poly.type
_entity_poly.pdbx_seq_one_letter_code
_entity_poly.pdbx_strand_id
1 'polypeptide(L)'
;MDKIDLKSDLKTPYRPSAKSVVEVGVPAFNFLMVDGDGNPNTSEKYKETVEALYSVSYTIKFALKREKALDYVVMPLEGSTSPRLQ
;
A
#
# COMPACT_ATOMS: atom_id res chain seq x y z
N MET A 1 -17.46 -12.32 10.47
CA MET A 1 -16.45 -12.18 9.41
C MET A 1 -15.24 -11.59 10.08
N ASP A 2 -14.14 -12.33 10.12
CA ASP A 2 -12.92 -11.82 10.74
C ASP A 2 -12.31 -10.74 9.86
N LYS A 3 -11.75 -9.72 10.51
CA LYS A 3 -11.12 -8.59 9.84
C LYS A 3 -9.71 -8.99 9.44
N ILE A 4 -9.43 -8.98 8.15
CA ILE A 4 -8.11 -9.30 7.61
C ILE A 4 -7.16 -8.12 7.85
N ASP A 5 -6.00 -8.40 8.43
CA ASP A 5 -4.96 -7.40 8.67
C ASP A 5 -3.61 -7.91 8.13
N LEU A 6 -3.41 -7.76 6.83
CA LEU A 6 -2.27 -8.33 6.12
C LEU A 6 -0.91 -7.87 6.68
N LYS A 7 -0.80 -6.66 7.24
CA LYS A 7 0.44 -6.21 7.90
C LYS A 7 0.74 -6.94 9.22
N SER A 8 -0.29 -7.45 9.88
CA SER A 8 -0.18 -8.25 11.09
C SER A 8 0.13 -9.71 10.76
N ASP A 9 -0.42 -10.20 9.64
CA ASP A 9 -0.18 -11.55 9.12
C ASP A 9 1.22 -11.67 8.48
N LEU A 10 1.65 -10.65 7.74
CA LEU A 10 2.94 -10.59 7.03
C LEU A 10 3.97 -9.76 7.79
N LYS A 11 4.33 -10.21 9.00
CA LYS A 11 5.20 -9.42 9.90
C LYS A 11 6.58 -9.10 9.31
N THR A 12 7.17 -10.00 8.54
CA THR A 12 8.54 -9.83 8.04
C THR A 12 8.70 -8.60 7.15
N PRO A 13 7.92 -8.41 6.07
CA PRO A 13 8.04 -7.21 5.24
C PRO A 13 7.51 -5.93 5.93
N TYR A 14 6.51 -6.03 6.81
CA TYR A 14 5.83 -4.83 7.37
C TYR A 14 6.33 -4.39 8.74
N ARG A 15 7.06 -5.23 9.46
CA ARG A 15 7.62 -4.95 10.79
C ARG A 15 9.07 -5.48 10.91
N PRO A 16 9.97 -5.07 10.00
CA PRO A 16 11.36 -5.51 10.05
C PRO A 16 12.09 -4.97 11.29
N SER A 17 13.10 -5.71 11.75
CA SER A 17 14.00 -5.26 12.83
C SER A 17 15.01 -4.25 12.29
N ALA A 18 15.22 -3.14 13.01
CA ALA A 18 16.27 -2.17 12.68
C ALA A 18 17.70 -2.67 13.05
N LYS A 19 17.83 -3.83 13.70
CA LYS A 19 19.11 -4.32 14.24
C LYS A 19 19.96 -5.08 13.22
N SER A 20 19.35 -5.61 12.18
CA SER A 20 20.02 -6.53 11.25
C SER A 20 19.34 -6.52 9.90
N VAL A 21 20.13 -6.58 8.84
CA VAL A 21 19.64 -6.85 7.49
C VAL A 21 19.27 -8.33 7.40
N VAL A 22 18.10 -8.62 6.83
CA VAL A 22 17.59 -9.99 6.66
C VAL A 22 17.06 -10.17 5.24
N GLU A 23 17.19 -11.37 4.71
CA GLU A 23 16.53 -11.75 3.47
C GLU A 23 15.02 -11.90 3.70
N VAL A 24 14.21 -11.33 2.80
CA VAL A 24 12.74 -11.37 2.89
C VAL A 24 12.18 -11.86 1.58
N GLY A 25 11.50 -13.00 1.61
CA GLY A 25 10.68 -13.47 0.50
C GLY A 25 9.38 -12.65 0.43
N VAL A 26 9.20 -11.89 -0.63
CA VAL A 26 7.98 -11.09 -0.87
C VAL A 26 7.08 -11.89 -1.83
N PRO A 27 5.89 -12.34 -1.41
CA PRO A 27 4.98 -13.02 -2.32
C PRO A 27 4.39 -12.04 -3.35
N ALA A 28 3.77 -12.58 -4.40
CA ALA A 28 3.05 -11.75 -5.36
C ALA A 28 1.83 -11.10 -4.68
N PHE A 29 1.65 -9.79 -4.89
CA PHE A 29 0.53 -9.00 -4.39
C PHE A 29 -0.20 -8.29 -5.52
N ASN A 30 -1.44 -7.91 -5.24
CA ASN A 30 -2.22 -7.03 -6.11
C ASN A 30 -2.21 -5.62 -5.52
N PHE A 31 -1.90 -4.62 -6.35
CA PHE A 31 -1.80 -3.23 -5.94
C PHE A 31 -2.71 -2.33 -6.77
N LEU A 32 -3.23 -1.29 -6.14
CA LEU A 32 -3.65 -0.07 -6.83
C LEU A 32 -2.40 0.81 -6.98
N MET A 33 -2.11 1.23 -8.20
CA MET A 33 -0.88 1.95 -8.52
C MET A 33 -1.17 3.11 -9.47
N VAL A 34 -0.41 4.18 -9.31
CA VAL A 34 -0.39 5.32 -10.22
C VAL A 34 1.07 5.65 -10.48
N ASP A 35 1.46 5.66 -11.76
CA ASP A 35 2.79 6.09 -12.16
C ASP A 35 2.92 7.61 -12.04
N GLY A 36 4.08 8.05 -11.56
CA GLY A 36 4.36 9.47 -11.33
C GLY A 36 5.82 9.81 -11.52
N ASP A 37 6.08 11.11 -11.58
CA ASP A 37 7.38 11.70 -11.79
C ASP A 37 7.54 12.97 -10.92
N GLY A 38 8.78 13.42 -10.76
CA GLY A 38 9.11 14.63 -10.03
C GLY A 38 9.34 14.46 -8.53
N ASN A 39 9.49 15.59 -7.82
CA ASN A 39 9.78 15.61 -6.39
C ASN A 39 8.48 15.48 -5.58
N PRO A 40 8.29 14.40 -4.78
CA PRO A 40 7.07 14.19 -4.01
C PRO A 40 6.84 15.26 -2.93
N ASN A 41 7.89 15.98 -2.52
CA ASN A 41 7.78 17.04 -1.50
C ASN A 41 7.18 18.34 -2.05
N THR A 42 7.13 18.52 -3.37
CA THR A 42 6.68 19.78 -4.00
C THR A 42 5.63 19.56 -5.08
N SER A 43 5.38 18.32 -5.48
CA SER A 43 4.45 17.98 -6.56
C SER A 43 3.02 17.91 -6.04
N GLU A 44 2.16 18.83 -6.49
CA GLU A 44 0.71 18.73 -6.21
C GLU A 44 0.13 17.45 -6.81
N LYS A 45 0.63 17.01 -7.98
CA LYS A 45 0.22 15.75 -8.62
C LYS A 45 0.49 14.53 -7.74
N TYR A 46 1.60 14.51 -6.99
CA TYR A 46 1.87 13.44 -6.03
C TYR A 46 0.84 13.44 -4.90
N LYS A 47 0.50 14.62 -4.37
CA LYS A 47 -0.52 14.76 -3.32
C LYS A 47 -1.90 14.31 -3.80
N GLU A 48 -2.35 14.76 -4.97
CA GLU A 48 -3.60 14.32 -5.59
C GLU A 48 -3.62 12.81 -5.84
N THR A 49 -2.48 12.24 -6.25
CA THR A 49 -2.34 10.79 -6.46
C THR A 49 -2.54 10.00 -5.16
N VAL A 50 -1.92 10.45 -4.07
CA VAL A 50 -2.07 9.81 -2.75
C VAL A 50 -3.53 9.90 -2.28
N GLU A 51 -4.17 11.06 -2.45
CA GLU A 51 -5.59 11.24 -2.12
C GLU A 51 -6.49 10.30 -2.93
N ALA A 52 -6.25 10.19 -4.24
CA ALA A 52 -6.99 9.29 -5.12
C ALA A 52 -6.84 7.82 -4.72
N LEU A 53 -5.61 7.37 -4.44
CA LEU A 53 -5.34 5.99 -4.01
C LEU A 53 -6.08 5.64 -2.71
N TYR A 54 -6.08 6.53 -1.71
CA TYR A 54 -6.83 6.29 -0.48
C TYR A 54 -8.34 6.33 -0.70
N SER A 55 -8.84 7.29 -1.50
CA SER A 55 -10.26 7.40 -1.83
C SER A 55 -10.81 6.09 -2.44
N VAL A 56 -10.11 5.55 -3.44
CA VAL A 56 -10.47 4.28 -4.08
C VAL A 56 -10.35 3.12 -3.10
N SER A 57 -9.26 3.04 -2.33
CA SER A 57 -9.01 1.94 -1.38
C SER A 57 -10.11 1.84 -0.32
N TYR A 58 -10.52 2.95 0.28
CA TYR A 58 -11.60 2.98 1.26
C TYR A 58 -12.96 2.71 0.64
N THR A 59 -13.22 3.21 -0.57
CA THR A 59 -14.46 2.94 -1.31
C THR A 59 -14.66 1.45 -1.54
N ILE A 60 -13.63 0.75 -2.04
CA ILE A 60 -13.65 -0.70 -2.26
C ILE A 60 -13.86 -1.44 -0.94
N LYS A 61 -13.10 -1.09 0.10
CA LYS A 61 -13.23 -1.69 1.43
C LYS A 61 -14.67 -1.62 1.96
N PHE A 62 -15.28 -0.44 1.91
CA PHE A 62 -16.63 -0.25 2.44
C PHE A 62 -17.70 -0.91 1.57
N ALA A 63 -17.51 -0.96 0.25
CA ALA A 63 -18.39 -1.70 -0.65
C ALA A 63 -18.37 -3.21 -0.32
N LEU A 64 -17.20 -3.82 -0.23
CA LEU A 64 -17.05 -5.24 0.09
C LEU A 64 -17.57 -5.59 1.48
N LYS A 65 -17.35 -4.72 2.46
CA LYS A 65 -17.88 -4.90 3.81
C LYS A 65 -19.41 -4.85 3.84
N ARG A 66 -20.03 -3.93 3.09
CA ARG A 66 -21.49 -3.81 2.97
C ARG A 66 -22.09 -5.06 2.32
N GLU A 67 -21.41 -5.65 1.35
CA GLU A 67 -21.81 -6.89 0.69
C GLU A 67 -21.49 -8.15 1.51
N LYS A 68 -20.89 -8.00 2.70
CA LYS A 68 -20.43 -9.09 3.57
C LYS A 68 -19.45 -10.05 2.87
N ALA A 69 -18.78 -9.58 1.81
CA ALA A 69 -17.83 -10.36 1.04
C ALA A 69 -16.44 -10.37 1.67
N LEU A 70 -15.97 -9.21 2.19
CA LEU A 70 -14.66 -9.06 2.80
C LEU A 70 -14.63 -7.88 3.78
N ASP A 71 -13.89 -8.01 4.89
CA ASP A 71 -13.52 -6.88 5.75
C ASP A 71 -12.01 -6.91 5.98
N TYR A 72 -11.31 -5.84 5.57
CA TYR A 72 -9.86 -5.76 5.64
C TYR A 72 -9.35 -4.38 6.09
N VAL A 73 -8.11 -4.34 6.56
CA VAL A 73 -7.39 -3.09 6.87
C VAL A 73 -6.78 -2.53 5.59
N VAL A 74 -7.00 -1.24 5.30
CA VAL A 74 -6.27 -0.55 4.22
C VAL A 74 -4.78 -0.53 4.60
N MET A 75 -3.95 -1.09 3.71
CA MET A 75 -2.51 -1.23 3.89
C MET A 75 -1.80 0.13 3.84
N PRO A 76 -0.60 0.25 4.44
CA PRO A 76 0.19 1.48 4.36
C PRO A 76 0.51 1.85 2.90
N LEU A 77 0.64 3.14 2.62
CA LEU A 77 1.11 3.63 1.33
C LEU A 77 2.56 3.15 1.09
N GLU A 78 2.80 2.60 -0.09
CA GLU A 78 4.12 2.18 -0.55
C GLU A 78 4.48 2.97 -1.82
N GLY A 79 5.79 3.08 -2.11
CA GLY A 79 6.28 3.77 -3.31
C GLY A 79 7.54 3.10 -3.82
N SER A 80 7.61 2.89 -5.13
CA SER A 80 8.81 2.41 -5.82
C SER A 80 9.42 3.56 -6.61
N THR A 81 10.73 3.76 -6.45
CA THR A 81 11.47 4.74 -7.26
C THR A 81 12.34 3.97 -8.25
N SER A 82 12.19 4.27 -9.54
CA SER A 82 13.08 3.71 -10.55
C SER A 82 14.30 4.62 -10.70
N PRO A 83 15.53 4.11 -10.51
CA PRO A 83 16.75 4.89 -10.73
C PRO A 83 17.05 5.15 -12.22
N ARG A 84 16.22 4.67 -13.17
CA ARG A 84 16.51 4.70 -14.63
C ARG A 84 16.04 5.94 -15.39
N LEU A 85 15.60 7.00 -14.71
CA LEU A 85 15.18 8.26 -15.34
C LEU A 85 15.85 9.48 -14.70
N GLN A 86 17.17 9.41 -14.51
CA GLN A 86 18.04 10.59 -14.36
C GLN A 86 19.09 10.57 -15.46
#